data_AF-A0A4Q3RM86-F1
#
_entry.id   AF-A0A4Q3RM86-F1
#
_cell.length_a   1.000
_cell.length_b   1.000
_cell.length_c   1.000
_cell.angle_alpha   90.00
_cell.angle_beta   90.00
_cell.angle_gamma   90.00
#
_symmetry.space_group_name_H-M   'P 1'
#
loop_
_entity.id
_entity.type
_entity.pdbx_description
1 polymer ?
#
loop_
_entity_poly.entity_id
_entity_poly.type
_entity_poly.pdbx_seq_one_letter_code
_entity_poly.pdbx_strand_id
1 'polypeptide(L)' 'FKLSDKPVYVQYCPMKKATWLSSEKQIRNPYYGSSMLTCGEVTETL' A
#
# COMPACT_ATOMS: atom_id res chain seq x y z
N PHE A 1 0.20 18.00 14.88
CA PHE A 1 -1.01 17.33 14.36
C PHE A 1 -0.60 15.92 13.95
N LYS A 2 -1.05 14.91 14.68
CA LYS A 2 -0.80 13.49 14.34
C LYS A 2 -2.09 12.96 13.74
N LEU A 3 -2.11 12.73 12.43
CA LEU A 3 -3.35 12.43 11.68
C LEU A 3 -3.90 11.04 12.02
N SER A 4 -3.04 10.13 12.48
CA SER A 4 -3.40 8.82 13.02
C SER A 4 -2.25 8.32 13.92
N ASP A 5 -2.56 7.57 14.97
CA ASP A 5 -1.52 7.03 15.86
C ASP A 5 -0.77 5.84 15.24
N LYS A 6 -1.29 5.34 14.12
CA LYS A 6 -0.75 4.21 13.35
C LYS A 6 -0.02 4.71 12.10
N PRO A 7 1.14 4.13 11.76
CA PRO A 7 1.87 4.47 10.54
C PRO A 7 1.00 4.16 9.31
N VAL A 8 0.91 5.10 8.39
CA VAL A 8 0.20 4.93 7.11
C VAL A 8 1.22 4.76 6.00
N TYR A 9 1.19 3.61 5.33
CA TYR A 9 2.05 3.28 4.22
C TYR A 9 1.32 3.57 2.90
N VAL A 10 1.91 4.42 2.08
CA VAL A 10 1.47 4.64 0.70
C VAL A 10 2.11 3.55 -0.15
N GLN A 11 1.27 2.75 -0.81
CA GLN A 11 1.70 1.66 -1.67
C GLN A 11 1.32 1.97 -3.11
N TYR A 12 2.25 1.75 -4.03
CA TYR A 12 2.06 1.97 -5.45
C TYR A 12 2.28 0.68 -6.23
N CYS A 13 1.37 0.36 -7.15
CA CYS A 13 1.53 -0.75 -8.08
C CYS A 13 1.78 -0.20 -9.50
N PRO A 14 3.01 -0.31 -10.04
CA PRO A 14 3.33 0.16 -11.38
C PRO A 14 2.59 -0.61 -12.48
N MET A 15 2.18 -1.85 -12.23
CA MET A 15 1.43 -2.67 -13.20
C MET A 15 0.00 -2.20 -13.37
N LYS A 16 -0.69 -1.85 -12.28
CA LYS A 16 -2.05 -1.28 -12.32
C LYS A 16 -2.03 0.24 -12.51
N LYS A 17 -0.87 0.88 -12.35
CA LYS A 17 -0.72 2.34 -12.18
C LYS A 17 -1.68 2.87 -11.11
N ALA A 18 -1.78 2.13 -10.00
CA ALA A 18 -2.70 2.43 -8.92
C ALA A 18 -1.94 2.60 -7.60
N THR A 19 -2.36 3.59 -6.82
CA THR A 19 -1.84 3.84 -5.48
C THR A 19 -2.94 3.58 -4.46
N TRP A 20 -2.60 3.00 -3.32
CA TRP A 20 -3.50 2.88 -2.18
C TRP A 20 -2.77 3.11 -0.86
N LEU A 21 -3.55 3.40 0.18
CA LEU A 21 -3.05 3.58 1.53
C LEU A 21 -3.27 2.29 2.32
N SER A 22 -2.27 1.88 3.09
CA SER A 22 -2.33 0.72 3.97
C SER A 22 -1.83 1.12 5.35
N SER A 23 -2.44 0.62 6.41
CA SER A 23 -1.91 0.77 7.77
C SER A 23 -0.83 -0.28 8.09
N GLU A 24 -0.55 -1.18 7.15
CA GLU A 24 0.44 -2.25 7.28
C GLU A 24 1.56 -2.05 6.26
N LYS A 25 2.81 -2.29 6.67
CA LYS A 25 3.97 -2.28 5.76
C LYS A 25 3.88 -3.38 4.70
N GLN A 26 3.14 -4.45 4.98
CA GLN A 26 2.94 -5.53 4.02
C GLN A 26 2.11 -5.04 2.84
N ILE A 27 2.59 -5.39 1.65
CA ILE A 27 1.88 -5.09 0.42
C ILE A 27 0.73 -6.07 0.32
N ARG A 28 -0.49 -5.51 0.31
CA ARG A 28 -1.75 -6.24 0.19
C ARG A 28 -2.55 -5.56 -0.88
N ASN A 29 -2.26 -5.92 -2.13
CA ASN A 29 -2.90 -5.37 -3.30
C ASN A 29 -4.39 -5.81 -3.34
N PRO A 30 -5.35 -4.91 -3.10
CA PRO A 30 -6.77 -5.27 -3.13
C PRO A 30 -7.29 -5.46 -4.57
N TYR A 31 -6.49 -5.11 -5.58
CA TYR A 31 -6.92 -5.02 -6.98
C TYR A 31 -6.64 -6.24 -7.85
N TYR A 32 -5.82 -7.20 -7.38
CA TYR A 32 -5.37 -8.34 -8.20
C TYR A 32 -5.59 -9.72 -7.57
N GLY A 33 -6.26 -9.78 -6.41
CA GLY A 33 -6.52 -11.05 -5.74
C GLY A 33 -5.24 -11.76 -5.26
N SER A 34 -5.34 -13.05 -5.00
CA SER A 34 -4.30 -13.84 -4.32
C SER A 34 -2.99 -13.99 -5.12
N SER A 35 -3.03 -13.87 -6.44
CA SER A 35 -1.84 -14.07 -7.29
C SER A 35 -0.86 -12.88 -7.28
N MET A 36 -1.28 -11.68 -6.86
CA MET A 36 -0.41 -10.50 -6.80
C MET A 36 -0.59 -9.67 -5.53
N LEU A 37 -1.00 -10.30 -4.44
CA LEU A 37 -1.15 -9.66 -3.13
C LEU A 37 0.10 -8.86 -2.73
N THR A 38 1.28 -9.36 -3.04
CA THR A 38 2.58 -8.76 -2.72
C THR A 38 3.15 -7.85 -3.81
N CYS A 39 2.42 -7.62 -4.91
CA CYS A 39 2.91 -6.84 -6.04
C CYS A 39 2.60 -5.34 -5.86
N GLY A 40 3.65 -4.57 -5.62
CA GLY A 40 3.65 -3.13 -5.44
C GLY A 40 4.95 -2.74 -4.72
N GLU A 41 5.11 -1.45 -4.44
CA GLU A 41 6.19 -0.93 -3.61
C GLU A 41 5.64 0.11 -2.64
N VAL A 42 6.21 0.19 -1.43
CA VAL A 42 5.88 1.26 -0.47
C VAL A 42 6.64 2.51 -0.88
N THR A 43 5.92 3.52 -1.36
CA THR A 43 6.52 4.78 -1.81
C THR A 43 6.72 5.77 -0.66
N GLU A 44 5.77 5.82 0.29
CA GLU A 44 5.83 6.75 1.43
C GLU A 44 5.31 6.09 2.71
N THR A 45 5.77 6.60 3.85
CA THR A 45 5.26 6.24 5.18
C THR A 45 4.97 7.53 5.95
N LEU A 46 3.72 7.70 6.37
CA LEU A 46 3.16 8.84 7.08
C LEU A 46 2.93 8.51 8.56
#